data_AF-A0A2M6ITL1-F1
#
_entry.id   AF-A0A2M6ITL1-F1
#
_cell.length_a   1.000
_cell.length_b   1.000
_cell.length_c   1.000
_cell.angle_alpha   90.00
_cell.angle_beta   90.00
_cell.angle_gamma   90.00
#
_symmetry.space_group_name_H-M   'P 1'
#
loop_
_entity.id
_entity.type
_entity.pdbx_description
1 polymer ?
#
loop_
_entity_poly.entity_id
_entity_poly.type
_entity_poly.pdbx_seq_one_letter_code
_entity_poly.pdbx_strand_id
1 'polypeptide(L)'
;MIKSPLRNKAVIFDLDGCIANTLPVWITAFIKTFHSFGKNITENELMKIGLNRIHETGYEGIDSEEFINKLYKVLESGIARALLHEGMFETISYLHKNGIKLAIVSSARRKQVKN
;
A
#
# COMPACT_ATOMS: atom_id res chain seq x y z
N MET A 1 -17.74 -6.66 38.22
CA MET A 1 -17.55 -6.10 36.87
C MET A 1 -16.10 -6.30 36.45
N ILE A 2 -15.81 -7.27 35.57
CA ILE A 2 -14.43 -7.54 35.12
C ILE A 2 -14.01 -6.39 34.21
N LYS A 3 -12.99 -5.63 34.60
CA LYS A 3 -12.42 -4.59 33.73
C LYS A 3 -11.70 -5.28 32.58
N SER A 4 -12.04 -4.92 31.34
CA SER A 4 -11.29 -5.38 30.16
C SER A 4 -9.80 -5.01 30.30
N PRO A 5 -8.86 -5.94 30.08
CA PRO A 5 -7.41 -5.68 30.18
C PRO A 5 -6.88 -4.74 29.09
N LEU A 6 -7.77 -4.18 28.25
CA LEU A 6 -7.46 -3.30 27.13
C LEU A 6 -7.86 -1.84 27.39
N ARG A 7 -8.43 -1.52 28.57
CA ARG A 7 -8.79 -0.15 28.94
C ARG A 7 -7.53 0.73 28.93
N ASN A 8 -7.51 1.75 28.06
CA ASN A 8 -6.38 2.66 27.76
C ASN A 8 -5.30 2.15 26.80
N LYS A 9 -5.51 1.03 26.10
CA LYS A 9 -4.60 0.60 25.03
C LYS A 9 -4.99 1.24 23.69
N ALA A 10 -4.00 1.32 22.80
CA ALA A 10 -4.18 1.76 21.43
C ALA A 10 -3.60 0.73 20.46
N VAL A 11 -4.17 0.66 19.26
CA VAL A 11 -3.61 -0.08 18.13
C VAL A 11 -3.30 0.94 17.03
N ILE A 12 -2.07 0.86 16.51
CA ILE A 12 -1.60 1.67 15.40
C ILE A 12 -1.48 0.72 14.21
N PHE A 13 -2.25 0.99 13.16
CA PHE A 13 -2.22 0.23 11.93
C PHE A 13 -1.38 0.94 10.88
N ASP A 14 -0.60 0.17 10.13
CA ASP A 14 -0.16 0.60 8.81
C ASP A 14 -1.34 0.58 7.83
N LEU A 15 -1.28 1.37 6.76
CA LEU A 15 -2.33 1.39 5.74
C LEU A 15 -2.06 0.35 4.63
N ASP A 16 -0.96 0.52 3.91
CA ASP A 16 -0.62 -0.23 2.71
C ASP A 16 -0.16 -1.64 3.05
N GLY A 17 -0.87 -2.67 2.57
CA GLY A 17 -0.56 -4.07 2.86
C GLY A 17 -0.90 -4.52 4.29
N CYS A 18 -1.52 -3.66 5.10
CA CYS A 18 -2.03 -4.02 6.42
C CYS A 18 -3.56 -3.83 6.49
N ILE A 19 -4.07 -2.60 6.40
CA ILE A 19 -5.52 -2.35 6.31
C ILE A 19 -6.01 -2.62 4.87
N ALA A 20 -5.36 -1.97 3.91
CA ALA A 20 -5.74 -2.03 2.51
C ALA A 20 -4.82 -3.00 1.76
N ASN A 21 -5.41 -3.90 0.97
CA ASN A 21 -4.70 -4.83 0.11
C ASN A 21 -4.19 -4.11 -1.15
N THR A 22 -3.18 -3.28 -0.98
CA THR A 22 -2.65 -2.40 -2.03
C THR A 22 -1.55 -3.05 -2.86
N LEU A 23 -0.94 -4.15 -2.38
CA LEU A 23 0.17 -4.81 -3.08
C LEU A 23 -0.18 -5.25 -4.53
N PRO A 24 -1.34 -5.89 -4.81
CA PRO A 24 -1.71 -6.25 -6.18
C PRO A 24 -1.86 -5.03 -7.11
N VAL A 25 -2.32 -3.90 -6.56
CA VAL A 25 -2.46 -2.64 -7.29
C VAL A 25 -1.08 -2.09 -7.65
N TRP A 26 -0.15 -2.10 -6.69
CA TRP A 26 1.24 -1.69 -6.91
C TRP A 26 1.94 -2.55 -7.96
N ILE A 27 1.84 -3.88 -7.86
CA ILE A 27 2.40 -4.83 -8.84
C ILE A 27 1.90 -4.51 -10.24
N THR A 28 0.58 -4.36 -10.39
CA THR A 28 -0.04 -4.02 -11.67
C THR A 28 0.47 -2.68 -12.21
N ALA A 29 0.62 -1.67 -11.35
CA ALA A 29 1.11 -0.35 -11.74
C ALA A 29 2.57 -0.38 -12.19
N PHE A 30 3.44 -1.10 -11.48
CA PHE A 30 4.84 -1.29 -11.87
C PHE A 30 4.98 -1.99 -13.21
N ILE A 31 4.33 -3.14 -13.40
CA ILE A 31 4.38 -3.90 -14.67
C ILE A 31 3.93 -3.02 -15.83
N LYS A 32 2.78 -2.33 -15.71
CA LYS A 32 2.29 -1.42 -16.76
C LYS A 32 3.26 -0.28 -17.04
N THR A 33 3.89 0.26 -16.01
CA THR A 33 4.85 1.36 -16.17
C THR A 33 6.08 0.88 -16.93
N PHE A 34 6.70 -0.24 -16.51
CA PHE A 34 7.84 -0.83 -17.23
C PHE A 34 7.51 -1.17 -18.69
N HIS A 35 6.35 -1.77 -18.95
CA HIS A 35 5.91 -2.09 -20.31
C HIS A 35 5.80 -0.84 -21.18
N SER A 36 5.37 0.29 -20.59
CA SER A 36 5.27 1.57 -21.30
C SER A 36 6.62 2.20 -21.66
N PHE A 37 7.72 1.68 -21.10
CA PHE A 37 9.11 2.00 -21.46
C PHE A 37 9.78 0.87 -22.28
N GLY A 38 8.99 -0.08 -22.80
CA GLY A 38 9.49 -1.19 -23.60
C GLY A 38 10.21 -2.29 -22.80
N LYS A 39 10.11 -2.28 -21.46
CA LYS A 39 10.68 -3.32 -20.59
C LYS A 39 9.59 -4.31 -20.20
N ASN A 40 9.70 -5.56 -20.63
CA ASN A 40 8.78 -6.62 -20.25
C ASN A 40 9.27 -7.30 -18.96
N ILE A 41 8.72 -6.89 -17.82
CA ILE A 41 9.03 -7.46 -16.51
C ILE A 41 7.85 -8.30 -16.02
N THR A 42 8.15 -9.46 -15.45
CA THR A 42 7.16 -10.33 -14.81
C THR A 42 6.94 -9.95 -13.35
N GLU A 43 5.80 -10.33 -12.78
CA GLU A 43 5.54 -10.21 -11.34
C GLU A 43 6.62 -10.92 -10.51
N ASN A 44 7.05 -12.11 -10.92
CA ASN A 44 8.10 -12.85 -10.22
C ASN A 44 9.43 -12.11 -10.17
N GLU A 45 9.84 -11.46 -11.27
CA GLU A 45 11.05 -10.63 -11.30
C GLU A 45 10.89 -9.40 -10.41
N LEU A 46 9.73 -8.74 -10.48
CA LEU A 46 9.40 -7.59 -9.65
C LEU A 46 9.45 -7.94 -8.14
N MET A 47 8.89 -9.09 -7.76
CA MET A 47 8.86 -9.56 -6.37
C MET A 47 10.25 -9.97 -5.86
N LYS A 48 11.13 -10.50 -6.71
CA LYS A 48 12.53 -10.80 -6.35
C LYS A 48 13.35 -9.55 -6.08
N ILE A 49 13.09 -8.47 -6.83
CA ILE A 49 13.75 -7.17 -6.63
C ILE A 49 13.24 -6.51 -5.34
N GLY A 50 11.93 -6.55 -5.12
CA GLY A 50 11.25 -5.83 -4.06
C GLY A 50 10.91 -4.39 -4.50
N LEU A 51 9.65 -3.99 -4.29
CA LEU A 51 9.14 -2.71 -4.80
C LEU A 51 9.87 -1.49 -4.24
N ASN A 52 10.39 -1.59 -3.01
CA ASN A 52 11.16 -0.53 -2.36
C ASN A 52 12.59 -0.40 -2.90
N ARG A 53 13.13 -1.43 -3.57
CA ARG A 53 14.51 -1.49 -4.07
C ARG A 53 14.61 -1.38 -5.60
N ILE A 54 13.47 -1.19 -6.26
CA ILE A 54 13.40 -1.06 -7.72
C ILE A 54 14.27 0.09 -8.28
N HIS A 55 14.55 1.10 -7.46
CA HIS A 55 15.45 2.19 -7.81
C HIS A 55 16.93 1.78 -7.81
N GLU A 56 17.29 0.70 -7.12
CA GLU A 56 18.66 0.17 -7.02
C GLU A 56 19.04 -0.69 -8.24
N THR A 57 18.07 -1.21 -8.98
CA THR A 57 18.35 -2.13 -10.10
C THR A 57 18.85 -1.43 -11.35
N GLY A 58 18.96 -0.09 -11.32
CA GLY A 58 19.31 0.71 -12.49
C GLY A 58 18.18 0.66 -13.50
N TYR A 59 17.44 1.75 -13.64
CA TYR A 59 16.48 1.88 -14.73
C TYR A 59 17.25 2.08 -16.05
N GLU A 60 17.96 1.07 -16.55
CA GLU A 60 18.84 1.23 -17.70
C GLU A 60 18.10 1.83 -18.91
N GLY A 61 18.44 3.08 -19.21
CA GLY A 61 17.85 3.86 -20.30
C GLY A 61 16.50 4.52 -20.00
N ILE A 62 16.07 4.58 -18.74
CA ILE A 62 14.82 5.21 -18.33
C ILE A 62 15.12 6.30 -17.29
N ASP A 63 14.58 7.50 -17.51
CA ASP A 63 14.64 8.57 -16.53
C ASP A 63 13.81 8.23 -15.28
N SER A 64 14.44 8.35 -14.11
CA SER A 64 13.82 7.93 -12.85
C SER A 64 12.64 8.83 -12.45
N GLU A 65 12.69 10.12 -12.75
CA GLU A 65 11.59 11.04 -12.44
C GLU A 65 10.40 10.78 -13.37
N GLU A 66 10.65 10.58 -14.66
CA GLU A 66 9.65 10.21 -15.65
C GLU A 66 8.96 8.89 -15.26
N PHE A 67 9.74 7.88 -14.86
CA PHE A 67 9.20 6.60 -14.41
C PHE A 67 8.30 6.77 -13.19
N ILE A 68 8.76 7.50 -12.17
CA ILE A 68 7.99 7.75 -10.94
C ILE A 68 6.69 8.49 -11.25
N ASN A 69 6.74 9.54 -12.08
CA ASN A 69 5.55 10.31 -12.45
C ASN A 69 4.53 9.43 -13.18
N LYS A 70 4.99 8.58 -14.10
CA LYS A 70 4.13 7.66 -14.84
C LYS A 70 3.55 6.57 -13.94
N LEU A 71 4.38 6.00 -13.04
CA LEU A 71 3.95 5.03 -12.04
C LEU A 71 2.82 5.58 -11.18
N TYR A 72 2.99 6.77 -10.60
CA TYR A 72 1.95 7.37 -9.75
C TYR A 72 0.68 7.69 -10.53
N LYS A 73 0.77 8.10 -11.80
CA LYS A 73 -0.40 8.31 -12.66
C LYS A 73 -1.18 7.00 -12.90
N VAL A 74 -0.49 5.90 -13.12
CA VAL A 74 -1.12 4.57 -13.25
C VAL A 74 -1.72 4.14 -11.91
N LEU A 75 -1.00 4.35 -10.82
CA LEU A 75 -1.41 3.98 -9.47
C LEU A 75 -2.65 4.74 -9.00
N GLU A 76 -2.75 6.06 -9.24
CA GLU A 76 -3.91 6.88 -8.85
C GLU A 76 -5.23 6.32 -9.42
N SER A 77 -5.20 5.72 -10.61
CA SER A 77 -6.37 5.06 -11.20
C SER A 77 -6.77 3.74 -10.53
N GLY A 78 -5.85 3.10 -9.80
CA GLY A 78 -6.02 1.78 -9.20
C GLY A 78 -6.23 1.81 -7.68
N ILE A 79 -5.54 2.71 -6.98
CA ILE A 79 -5.42 2.68 -5.52
C ILE A 79 -6.75 2.96 -4.80
N ALA A 80 -7.61 3.80 -5.39
CA ALA A 80 -8.95 4.08 -4.87
C ALA A 80 -9.87 2.84 -4.88
N ARG A 81 -9.50 1.79 -5.61
CA ARG A 81 -10.23 0.51 -5.69
C ARG A 81 -9.60 -0.59 -4.85
N ALA A 82 -8.54 -0.28 -4.09
CA ALA A 82 -7.93 -1.25 -3.20
C ALA A 82 -8.95 -1.73 -2.16
N LEU A 83 -9.11 -3.05 -2.08
CA LEU A 83 -10.00 -3.68 -1.10
C LEU A 83 -9.33 -3.69 0.27
N LEU A 84 -10.13 -3.79 1.33
CA LEU A 84 -9.61 -4.11 2.65
C LEU A 84 -9.12 -5.56 2.68
N HIS A 85 -8.15 -5.85 3.55
CA HIS A 85 -7.84 -7.24 3.89
C HIS A 85 -9.05 -7.92 4.55
N GLU A 86 -9.21 -9.21 4.31
CA GLU A 86 -10.26 -10.02 4.94
C GLU A 86 -10.17 -9.94 6.47
N GLY A 87 -11.31 -9.78 7.15
CA GLY A 87 -11.36 -9.66 8.61
C GLY A 87 -10.98 -8.27 9.15
N MET A 88 -10.52 -7.34 8.29
CA MET A 88 -10.07 -6.03 8.75
C MET A 88 -11.22 -5.17 9.29
N PHE A 89 -12.38 -5.22 8.63
CA PHE A 89 -13.57 -4.48 9.07
C PHE A 89 -14.06 -4.98 10.43
N GLU A 90 -14.09 -6.30 10.62
CA GLU A 90 -14.46 -6.98 11.86
C GLU A 90 -13.48 -6.65 12.98
N THR A 91 -12.19 -6.65 12.67
CA THR A 91 -11.11 -6.30 13.61
C THR A 91 -11.26 -4.87 14.11
N ILE A 92 -11.39 -3.90 13.19
CA ILE A 92 -11.58 -2.48 13.55
C ILE A 92 -12.86 -2.31 14.37
N SER A 93 -13.95 -2.96 13.96
CA SER A 93 -15.23 -2.93 14.67
C SER A 93 -15.13 -3.48 16.09
N TYR A 94 -14.45 -4.60 16.29
CA TYR A 94 -14.24 -5.21 17.60
C TYR A 94 -13.39 -4.30 18.51
N LEU A 95 -12.28 -3.77 18.00
CA LEU A 95 -11.40 -2.89 18.77
C LEU A 95 -12.12 -1.62 19.21
N HIS A 96 -12.87 -1.01 18.28
CA HIS A 96 -13.68 0.17 18.57
C HIS A 96 -14.77 -0.10 19.63
N LYS A 97 -15.54 -1.19 19.49
CA LYS A 97 -16.57 -1.59 20.46
C LYS A 97 -16.00 -1.84 21.87
N ASN A 98 -14.74 -2.24 21.97
CA ASN A 98 -14.04 -2.49 23.24
C ASN A 98 -13.34 -1.24 23.82
N GLY A 99 -13.55 -0.06 23.23
CA GLY A 99 -12.98 1.20 23.71
C GLY A 99 -11.46 1.30 23.52
N ILE A 100 -10.91 0.57 22.55
CA ILE A 100 -9.50 0.63 22.18
C ILE A 100 -9.31 1.76 21.18
N LYS A 101 -8.34 2.64 21.43
CA LYS A 101 -8.04 3.75 20.54
C LYS A 101 -7.36 3.23 19.26
N LEU A 102 -7.77 3.75 18.11
CA LEU A 102 -7.22 3.36 16.81
C LEU A 102 -6.50 4.54 16.17
N ALA A 103 -5.36 4.28 15.53
CA ALA A 103 -4.65 5.24 14.70
C ALA A 103 -4.15 4.56 13.42
N ILE A 104 -4.07 5.32 12.34
CA ILE A 104 -3.44 4.90 11.08
C ILE A 104 -2.15 5.68 10.91
N VAL A 105 -1.06 4.98 10.61
CA VAL A 105 0.21 5.56 10.19
C VAL A 105 0.46 5.05 8.77
N SER A 106 0.84 5.93 7.85
CA SER A 106 1.14 5.55 6.47
C SER A 106 2.27 6.44 5.94
N SER A 107 3.12 5.85 5.10
CA SER A 107 4.15 6.56 4.33
C SER A 107 3.58 7.23 3.07
N ALA A 108 2.31 6.98 2.73
CA ALA A 108 1.65 7.58 1.58
C ALA A 108 1.58 9.11 1.70
N ARG A 109 1.68 9.80 0.57
CA ARG A 109 1.53 11.26 0.55
C ARG A 109 0.11 11.61 0.96
N ARG A 110 -0.06 12.69 1.74
CA ARG A 110 -1.38 13.10 2.29
C ARG A 110 -2.49 13.20 1.23
N LYS A 111 -2.15 13.61 0.00
CA LYS A 111 -3.09 13.68 -1.15
C LYS A 111 -3.69 12.33 -1.57
N GLN A 112 -3.08 11.22 -1.18
CA GLN A 112 -3.49 9.85 -1.51
C GLN A 112 -4.35 9.21 -0.41
N VAL A 113 -4.37 9.83 0.78
CA VAL A 113 -5.06 9.31 1.98
C VAL A 113 -6.30 10.14 2.33
N LYS A 114 -6.31 11.44 2.00
CA LYS A 114 -7.46 12.31 2.19
C LYS A 114 -8.25 12.43 0.89
N ASN A 115 -9.42 11.80 0.87
CA ASN A 115 -10.58 12.28 0.11
C ASN A 115 -11.45 13.10 1.06
#